data_AF-A0AAV3P4Q6-F1
#
_entry.id   AF-A0AAV3P4Q6-F1
#
_cell.length_a   1.000
_cell.length_b   1.000
_cell.length_c   1.000
_cell.angle_alpha   90.00
_cell.angle_beta   90.00
_cell.angle_gamma   90.00
#
_symmetry.space_group_name_H-M   'P 1'
#
loop_
_entity.id
_entity.type
_entity.pdbx_description
1 polymer ?
#
loop_
_entity_poly.entity_id
_entity_poly.type
_entity_poly.pdbx_seq_one_letter_code
_entity_poly.pdbx_strand_id
1 'polypeptide(L)'
;MDKSFSELYDILSKVHVNLPLLNVIPSHVKFFKDISSNKRKYEPNGKVFVSEMANVVLKTDLPPKLKDPGSFMIDISIGNSQIAKAMLDLGASINLLPYSLYL
;
A
#
# COMPACT_ATOMS: atom_id res chain seq x y z
N MET A 1 -9.51 4.18 17.84
CA MET A 1 -9.30 4.85 16.54
C MET A 1 -8.81 6.25 16.83
N ASP A 2 -7.79 6.67 16.09
CA ASP A 2 -6.86 7.73 16.49
C ASP A 2 -7.49 9.11 16.59
N LYS A 3 -7.04 9.87 17.59
CA LYS A 3 -7.27 11.30 17.77
C LYS A 3 -7.05 12.11 16.47
N SER A 4 -6.13 11.63 15.63
CA SER A 4 -5.80 12.20 14.32
C SER A 4 -6.98 12.21 13.33
N PHE A 5 -7.87 11.22 13.35
CA PHE A 5 -9.02 11.20 12.43
C PHE A 5 -10.07 12.23 12.80
N SER A 6 -10.30 12.43 14.10
CA SER A 6 -11.22 13.47 14.60
C SER A 6 -10.73 14.86 14.23
N GLU A 7 -9.43 15.13 14.41
CA GLU A 7 -8.81 16.40 14.02
C GLU A 7 -8.89 16.64 12.51
N LEU A 8 -8.67 15.59 11.71
CA LEU A 8 -8.80 15.65 10.26
C LEU A 8 -10.24 15.90 9.81
N TYR A 9 -11.23 15.24 10.43
CA TYR A 9 -12.65 15.48 10.16
C TYR A 9 -13.06 16.92 10.49
N ASP A 10 -12.58 17.47 11.61
CA ASP A 10 -12.84 18.86 12.01
C ASP A 10 -12.23 19.88 11.04
N ILE A 11 -11.08 19.57 10.44
CA ILE A 11 -10.48 20.40 9.38
C ILE A 11 -11.34 20.29 8.12
N LEU A 12 -11.66 19.07 7.67
CA LEU A 12 -12.41 18.85 6.43
C LEU A 12 -13.85 19.38 6.48
N SER A 13 -14.51 19.32 7.63
CA SER A 13 -15.88 19.83 7.81
C SER A 13 -15.96 21.37 7.71
N LYS A 14 -14.86 22.07 7.97
CA LYS A 14 -14.75 23.53 7.84
C LYS A 14 -14.36 23.98 6.42
N VAL A 15 -13.88 23.06 5.58
CA VAL A 15 -13.49 23.37 4.21
C VAL A 15 -14.74 23.48 3.34
N HIS A 16 -14.95 24.67 2.76
CA HIS A 16 -15.83 24.81 1.59
C HIS A 16 -15.11 24.18 0.39
N VAL A 17 -15.58 23.00 -0.03
CA VAL A 17 -14.93 22.26 -1.10
C VAL A 17 -15.19 22.99 -2.43
N ASN A 18 -14.20 23.72 -2.92
CA ASN A 18 -14.21 24.27 -4.26
C ASN A 18 -14.32 23.12 -5.27
N LEU A 19 -15.43 23.07 -6.04
CA LEU A 19 -15.68 22.06 -7.06
C LEU A 19 -14.48 21.77 -8.00
N PRO A 20 -13.65 22.75 -8.39
CA PRO A 20 -12.46 22.47 -9.20
C PRO A 20 -11.48 21.46 -8.59
N LEU A 21 -11.33 21.42 -7.26
CA LEU A 21 -10.42 20.49 -6.58
C LEU A 21 -10.94 19.06 -6.58
N LEU A 22 -12.27 18.88 -6.61
CA LEU A 22 -12.91 17.56 -6.66
C LEU A 22 -12.68 16.85 -8.00
N ASN A 23 -12.48 17.61 -9.08
CA ASN A 23 -12.20 17.03 -10.41
C ASN A 23 -10.82 16.36 -10.48
N VAL A 24 -9.90 16.69 -9.58
CA VAL A 24 -8.56 16.09 -9.53
C VAL A 24 -8.57 14.70 -8.89
N ILE A 25 -9.56 14.41 -8.04
CA ILE A 25 -9.71 13.09 -7.38
C ILE A 25 -11.15 12.57 -7.55
N PRO A 26 -11.54 12.15 -8.78
CA PRO A 26 -12.91 11.80 -9.12
C PRO A 26 -13.50 10.67 -8.26
N SER A 27 -12.66 9.71 -7.87
CA SER A 27 -13.03 8.52 -7.09
C SER A 27 -13.56 8.82 -5.70
N HIS A 28 -13.23 9.99 -5.13
CA HIS A 28 -13.56 10.35 -3.75
C HIS A 28 -14.51 11.56 -3.65
N VAL A 29 -15.00 12.07 -4.77
CA VAL A 29 -15.87 13.25 -4.83
C VAL A 29 -17.12 13.11 -3.96
N LYS A 30 -17.75 11.94 -3.99
CA LYS A 30 -18.95 11.65 -3.19
C LYS A 30 -18.67 11.77 -1.69
N PHE A 31 -17.52 11.28 -1.23
CA PHE A 31 -17.11 11.34 0.18
C PHE A 31 -16.99 12.79 0.67
N PHE A 32 -16.25 13.62 -0.05
CA PHE A 32 -16.04 15.02 0.32
C PHE A 32 -17.33 15.85 0.25
N LYS A 33 -18.19 15.59 -0.76
CA LYS A 33 -19.52 16.22 -0.85
C LYS A 33 -20.41 15.84 0.33
N ASP A 34 -20.41 14.58 0.74
CA ASP A 34 -21.20 14.11 1.88
C ASP A 34 -20.72 14.72 3.22
N ILE A 35 -19.41 14.92 3.38
CA ILE A 35 -18.85 15.60 4.55
C ILE A 35 -19.22 17.08 4.56
N SER A 36 -18.98 17.79 3.45
CA SER A 36 -19.27 19.23 3.35
C SER A 36 -20.76 19.57 3.48
N SER A 37 -21.63 18.66 3.04
CA SER A 37 -23.10 18.80 3.22
C SER A 37 -23.60 18.30 4.58
N ASN A 38 -22.71 17.96 5.52
CA ASN A 38 -23.04 17.41 6.84
C ASN A 38 -23.94 16.15 6.80
N LYS A 39 -23.98 15.44 5.67
CA LYS A 39 -24.75 14.20 5.51
C LYS A 39 -24.10 13.01 6.23
N ARG A 40 -22.82 13.11 6.58
CA ARG A 40 -22.11 12.16 7.44
C ARG A 40 -21.72 12.85 8.73
N LYS A 41 -22.23 12.35 9.86
CA LYS A 41 -21.81 12.76 11.20
C LYS A 41 -20.68 11.87 11.67
N TYR A 42 -19.65 12.47 12.25
CA TYR A 42 -18.66 11.72 13.02
C TYR A 42 -19.28 11.30 14.35
N GLU A 43 -19.25 10.00 14.65
CA GLU A 43 -19.68 9.45 15.93
C GLU A 43 -18.45 8.81 16.61
N PRO A 44 -17.88 9.43 17.66
CA PRO A 44 -16.66 8.96 18.30
C PRO A 44 -16.73 7.52 18.82
N ASN A 45 -17.95 7.04 19.12
CA ASN A 45 -18.23 5.70 19.64
C ASN A 45 -19.13 4.89 18.70
N GLY A 46 -19.28 5.32 17.44
CA GLY A 46 -20.08 4.61 16.45
C GLY A 46 -19.47 3.24 16.12
N LYS A 47 -20.28 2.19 16.13
CA LYS A 47 -19.87 0.86 15.69
C LYS A 47 -20.14 0.73 14.20
N VAL A 48 -19.11 0.44 13.41
CA VAL A 48 -19.22 0.16 11.98
C VAL A 48 -18.87 -1.31 11.75
N PHE A 49 -19.65 -1.99 10.92
CA PHE A 49 -19.32 -3.34 10.49
C PHE A 49 -18.15 -3.29 9.50
N VAL A 50 -17.06 -3.94 9.87
CA VAL A 50 -15.87 -4.06 9.03
C VAL A 50 -15.69 -5.53 8.66
N SER A 51 -15.30 -5.81 7.42
CA SER A 51 -14.97 -7.18 7.02
C SER A 51 -13.76 -7.67 7.82
N GLU A 52 -13.66 -8.98 8.01
CA GLU A 52 -12.56 -9.59 8.76
C GLU A 52 -11.18 -9.20 8.18
N MET A 53 -11.07 -9.16 6.85
CA MET A 53 -9.86 -8.72 6.15
C MET A 53 -9.49 -7.26 6.44
N ALA A 54 -10.46 -6.35 6.44
CA ALA A 54 -10.21 -4.95 6.76
C ALA A 54 -9.94 -4.75 8.27
N ASN A 55 -10.49 -5.59 9.14
CA ASN A 55 -10.20 -5.57 10.58
C ASN A 55 -8.74 -5.95 10.87
N VAL A 56 -8.18 -6.94 10.17
CA VAL A 56 -6.76 -7.32 10.29
C VAL A 56 -5.85 -6.15 9.90
N VAL A 57 -6.17 -5.46 8.81
CA VAL A 57 -5.39 -4.29 8.35
C VAL A 57 -5.49 -3.12 9.34
N LEU A 58 -6.70 -2.83 9.85
CA LEU A 58 -6.94 -1.72 10.78
C LEU A 58 -6.36 -1.97 12.17
N LYS A 59 -6.29 -3.23 12.62
CA LYS A 59 -5.72 -3.57 13.92
C LYS A 59 -4.20 -3.50 13.94
N THR A 60 -3.54 -3.27 12.80
CA THR A 60 -2.08 -3.28 12.68
C THR A 60 -1.42 -4.56 13.20
N ASP A 61 -2.20 -5.63 13.42
CA ASP A 61 -1.74 -7.00 13.69
C ASP A 61 -1.23 -7.65 12.39
N LEU A 62 -0.54 -6.85 11.57
CA LEU A 62 0.19 -7.38 10.45
C LEU A 62 1.34 -8.21 11.03
N PRO A 63 1.57 -9.42 10.50
CA PRO A 63 2.74 -10.19 10.91
C PRO A 63 3.99 -9.30 10.75
N PRO A 64 4.93 -9.37 11.70
CA PRO A 64 6.14 -8.55 11.63
C PRO A 64 6.79 -8.75 10.27
N LYS A 65 7.08 -7.65 9.57
CA LYS A 65 7.83 -7.71 8.31
C LYS A 65 9.10 -8.49 8.58
N LEU A 66 9.22 -9.67 7.96
CA LEU A 66 10.46 -10.40 7.96
C LEU A 66 11.52 -9.48 7.34
N LYS A 67 12.71 -9.46 7.95
CA LYS A 67 13.85 -8.81 7.30
C LYS A 67 13.96 -9.38 5.90
N ASP A 68 14.09 -8.49 4.93
CA ASP A 68 14.50 -8.90 3.59
C ASP A 68 15.78 -9.75 3.77
N PRO A 69 15.80 -11.02 3.30
CA PRO A 69 17.01 -11.83 3.35
C PRO A 69 18.18 -11.17 2.61
N GLY A 70 17.93 -10.09 1.85
CA GLY A 70 18.89 -9.46 0.97
C GLY A 70 18.93 -10.22 -0.35
N SER A 71 19.94 -9.92 -1.18
CA SER A 71 20.18 -10.71 -2.37
C SER A 71 20.55 -12.14 -1.97
N PHE A 72 19.67 -13.10 -2.30
CA PHE A 72 19.94 -14.50 -2.05
C PHE A 72 20.54 -15.13 -3.31
N MET A 73 21.54 -15.97 -3.11
CA MET A 73 22.10 -16.78 -4.18
C MET A 73 21.27 -18.04 -4.36
N ILE A 74 20.87 -18.31 -5.60
CA ILE A 74 20.20 -19.54 -6.01
C ILE A 74 21.13 -20.35 -6.92
N ASP A 75 21.04 -21.67 -6.85
CA ASP A 75 21.74 -22.54 -7.79
C ASP A 75 21.01 -22.48 -9.14
N ILE A 76 21.75 -22.36 -10.25
CA ILE A 76 21.15 -22.24 -11.59
C ILE A 76 21.85 -23.16 -12.61
N SER A 77 21.15 -23.50 -13.68
CA SER A 77 21.72 -24.23 -14.82
C SER A 77 21.50 -23.42 -16.10
N ILE A 78 22.53 -23.29 -16.93
CA ILE A 78 22.42 -22.68 -18.25
C ILE A 78 22.70 -23.75 -19.31
N GLY A 79 21.68 -24.09 -20.09
CA GLY A 79 21.74 -25.23 -21.02
C GLY A 79 22.00 -26.53 -20.25
N ASN A 80 23.04 -27.27 -20.68
CA ASN A 80 23.47 -28.52 -20.03
C ASN A 80 24.57 -28.31 -18.97
N SER A 81 24.99 -27.06 -18.72
CA SER A 81 26.05 -26.74 -17.78
C SER A 81 25.46 -26.35 -16.42
N GLN A 82 25.93 -27.01 -15.36
CA GLN A 82 25.61 -26.63 -13.98
C GLN A 82 26.42 -25.40 -13.57
N ILE A 83 25.75 -24.35 -13.11
CA ILE A 83 26.39 -23.15 -12.56
C ILE A 83 26.14 -23.14 -11.06
N ALA A 84 27.21 -22.94 -10.30
CA ALA A 84 27.15 -23.09 -8.85
C ALA A 84 26.12 -22.16 -8.20
N LYS A 85 26.13 -20.84 -8.49
CA LYS A 85 25.24 -19.85 -7.85
C LYS A 85 25.04 -18.60 -8.71
N ALA A 86 23.83 -18.04 -8.70
CA ALA A 86 23.48 -16.73 -9.25
C ALA A 86 22.69 -15.90 -8.24
N MET A 87 22.85 -14.57 -8.31
CA MET A 87 22.16 -13.64 -7.42
C MET A 87 20.74 -13.37 -7.92
N LEU A 88 19.73 -13.59 -7.08
CA LEU A 88 18.34 -13.28 -7.41
C LEU A 88 17.96 -11.91 -6.83
N ASP A 89 17.69 -10.96 -7.73
CA ASP A 89 17.18 -9.64 -7.40
C ASP A 89 15.74 -9.51 -7.93
N LEU A 90 14.75 -9.54 -7.04
CA LEU A 90 13.34 -9.41 -7.39
C LEU A 90 12.97 -7.97 -7.82
N GLY A 91 13.84 -7.00 -7.58
CA GLY A 91 13.70 -5.61 -8.06
C GLY A 91 14.27 -5.38 -9.45
N ALA A 92 15.04 -6.33 -10.00
CA ALA A 92 15.63 -6.21 -11.33
C ALA A 92 14.63 -6.61 -12.43
N SER A 93 14.52 -5.79 -13.48
CA SER A 93 13.67 -6.08 -14.64
C SER A 93 14.39 -6.87 -15.75
N ILE A 94 15.72 -7.05 -15.63
CA ILE A 94 16.57 -7.74 -16.61
C ILE A 94 17.51 -8.73 -15.94
N ASN A 95 17.87 -9.79 -16.67
CA ASN A 95 18.87 -10.77 -16.23
C ASN A 95 20.24 -10.40 -16.84
N LEU A 96 21.28 -10.34 -16.01
CA LEU A 96 22.66 -10.14 -16.45
C LEU A 96 23.43 -11.45 -16.35
N LEU A 97 24.11 -11.82 -17.44
CA LEU A 97 25.00 -12.96 -17.49
C LEU A 97 26.43 -12.47 -17.79
N PRO A 98 27.45 -12.90 -17.03
CA PRO A 98 28.84 -12.62 -17.35
C PRO A 98 29.19 -13.09 -18.76
N TYR A 99 29.97 -12.28 -19.48
CA TYR A 99 30.47 -12.67 -20.81
C TYR A 99 31.28 -13.98 -20.76
N SER A 100 31.92 -14.29 -19.63
CA SER A 100 32.67 -15.54 -19.41
C SER A 100 31.81 -16.81 -19.49
N LEU A 101 30.48 -16.71 -19.43
CA LEU A 101 29.58 -17.85 -19.64
C LEU A 101 29.30 -18.13 -21.12
N TYR A 102 29.67 -17.21 -22.01
CA TYR A 102 29.54 -17.38 -23.46
C TYR A 102 30.80 -17.96 -24.13
N LEU A 103 31.91 -18.06 -23.38
CA LEU A 103 33.16 -18.66 -23.83
C LEU A 103 33.25 -20.12 -23.37
#